data_AF-A0A521L6E7-F1
#
_entry.id   AF-A0A521L6E7-F1
#
_cell.length_a   1.000
_cell.length_b   1.000
_cell.length_c   1.000
_cell.angle_alpha   90.00
_cell.angle_beta   90.00
_cell.angle_gamma   90.00
#
_symmetry.space_group_name_H-M   'P 1'
#
loop_
_entity.id
_entity.type
_entity.pdbx_description
1 polymer ?
#
loop_
_entity_poly.entity_id
_entity_poly.type
_entity_poly.pdbx_seq_one_letter_code
_entity_poly.pdbx_strand_id
1 'polypeptide(L)'
;HHGVPHGIACSFSLPMVMRAVAGCDPACDASLRRIFGADLAAGAARLEAFLRELGISPDATDHGIAARDWARLVDDALAGDRGRNFIGRREALLAEMAA
;
A
#
# COMPACT_ATOMS: atom_id res chain seq x y z
N HIS A 1 -22.44 -5.38 -7.28
CA HIS A 1 -21.46 -6.39 -6.82
C HIS A 1 -20.30 -6.40 -7.81
N HIS A 2 -19.20 -5.73 -7.49
CA HIS A 2 -18.04 -5.64 -8.38
C HIS A 2 -17.16 -6.87 -8.15
N GLY A 3 -17.35 -7.90 -8.98
CA GLY A 3 -16.76 -9.26 -8.90
C GLY A 3 -15.23 -9.33 -9.00
N VAL A 4 -14.54 -8.62 -8.15
CA VAL A 4 -13.12 -8.81 -7.85
C VAL A 4 -13.05 -9.89 -6.76
N PRO A 5 -12.34 -11.02 -6.96
CA PRO A 5 -12.07 -11.99 -5.90
C PRO A 5 -11.55 -11.27 -4.66
N HIS A 6 -12.12 -11.58 -3.49
CA HIS A 6 -11.92 -10.87 -2.21
C HIS A 6 -10.43 -10.76 -1.76
N GLY A 7 -9.49 -11.45 -2.43
CA GLY A 7 -8.04 -11.32 -2.20
C GLY A 7 -7.29 -10.27 -3.04
N ILE A 8 -7.88 -9.71 -4.10
CA ILE A 8 -7.16 -8.80 -5.02
C ILE A 8 -7.16 -7.35 -4.51
N ALA A 9 -8.27 -6.87 -3.95
CA ALA A 9 -8.39 -5.48 -3.48
C ALA A 9 -7.51 -5.14 -2.27
N CYS A 10 -7.14 -6.13 -1.45
CA CYS A 10 -6.22 -5.91 -0.33
C CYS A 10 -4.74 -5.93 -0.76
N SER A 11 -4.44 -6.52 -1.92
CA SER A 11 -3.06 -6.80 -2.32
C SER A 11 -2.42 -5.63 -3.07
N PHE A 12 -3.19 -4.89 -3.88
CA PHE A 12 -2.65 -3.83 -4.73
C PHE A 12 -2.05 -2.65 -3.95
N SER A 13 -2.55 -2.38 -2.75
CA SER A 13 -2.08 -1.28 -1.90
C SER A 13 -0.88 -1.65 -1.01
N LEU A 14 -0.47 -2.92 -0.97
CA LEU A 14 0.62 -3.38 -0.10
C LEU A 14 1.99 -2.75 -0.42
N PRO A 15 2.43 -2.60 -1.69
CA PRO A 15 3.67 -1.90 -2.01
C PRO A 15 3.67 -0.46 -1.47
N MET A 16 2.57 0.25 -1.69
CA MET A 16 2.36 1.62 -1.22
C MET A 16 2.40 1.71 0.31
N VAL A 17 1.67 0.83 1.02
CA VAL A 17 1.69 0.78 2.49
C VAL A 17 3.10 0.50 3.00
N MET A 18 3.83 -0.42 2.38
CA MET A 18 5.21 -0.74 2.75
C MET A 18 6.14 0.47 2.62
N ARG A 19 6.03 1.24 1.52
CA ARG A 19 6.81 2.48 1.36
C ARG A 19 6.41 3.54 2.40
N ALA A 20 5.11 3.66 2.69
CA ALA A 20 4.59 4.65 3.64
C ALA A 20 4.98 4.39 5.11
N VAL A 21 5.27 3.15 5.50
CA VAL A 21 5.71 2.80 6.86
C VAL A 21 7.23 2.69 7.02
N ALA A 22 7.98 2.66 5.92
CA ALA A 22 9.43 2.54 5.96
C ALA A 22 10.05 3.69 6.79
N GLY A 23 10.87 3.35 7.77
CA GLY A 23 11.51 4.31 8.67
C GLY A 23 10.61 4.87 9.77
N CYS A 24 9.36 4.41 9.90
CA CYS A 24 8.45 4.86 10.97
C CYS A 24 8.67 4.12 12.28
N ASP A 25 9.05 2.83 12.23
CA ASP A 25 9.38 2.02 13.40
C ASP A 25 10.55 1.06 13.12
N PRO A 26 11.65 1.09 13.90
CA PRO A 26 12.81 0.24 13.65
C PRO A 26 12.54 -1.27 13.73
N ALA A 27 11.60 -1.71 14.57
CA ALA A 27 11.27 -3.13 14.71
C ALA A 27 10.45 -3.64 13.52
N CYS A 28 9.51 -2.81 13.04
CA CYS A 28 8.78 -3.03 11.79
C CYS A 28 9.73 -3.09 10.60
N ASP A 29 10.63 -2.10 10.47
CA ASP A 29 11.65 -2.07 9.42
C ASP A 29 12.51 -3.33 9.42
N ALA A 30 13.00 -3.74 10.60
CA ALA A 30 13.80 -4.96 10.73
C ALA A 30 13.01 -6.21 10.26
N SER A 31 11.73 -6.28 10.60
CA SER A 31 10.84 -7.37 10.18
C SER A 31 10.60 -7.38 8.68
N LEU A 32 10.31 -6.21 8.09
CA LEU A 32 10.13 -6.06 6.64
C LEU A 32 11.42 -6.39 5.87
N ARG A 33 12.59 -5.98 6.39
CA ARG A 33 13.89 -6.26 5.75
C ARG A 33 14.20 -7.75 5.67
N ARG A 34 13.72 -8.55 6.64
CA ARG A 34 13.87 -10.02 6.59
C ARG A 34 13.09 -10.67 5.45
N ILE A 35 12.02 -10.03 4.99
CA ILE A 35 11.12 -10.57 3.95
C ILE A 35 11.49 -9.98 2.58
N PHE A 36 11.69 -8.67 2.51
CA PHE A 36 11.81 -7.93 1.25
C PHE A 36 13.25 -7.48 0.92
N GLY A 37 14.19 -7.71 1.83
CA GLY A 37 15.60 -7.32 1.70
C GLY A 37 15.92 -6.00 2.42
N ALA A 38 17.22 -5.70 2.52
CA ALA A 38 17.72 -4.55 3.29
C ALA A 38 17.21 -3.19 2.79
N ASP A 39 17.06 -3.05 1.46
CA ASP A 39 16.45 -1.90 0.80
C ASP A 39 14.94 -2.13 0.67
N LEU A 40 14.17 -1.45 1.53
CA LEU A 40 12.72 -1.55 1.56
C LEU A 40 12.05 -0.90 0.33
N ALA A 41 12.66 0.11 -0.28
CA ALA A 41 12.11 0.73 -1.49
C ALA A 41 12.24 -0.24 -2.68
N ALA A 42 13.40 -0.87 -2.84
CA ALA A 42 13.59 -1.94 -3.82
C ALA A 42 12.72 -3.17 -3.53
N GLY A 43 12.53 -3.48 -2.24
CA GLY A 43 11.60 -4.52 -1.78
C GLY A 43 10.15 -4.28 -2.21
N ALA A 44 9.65 -3.06 -1.99
CA ALA A 44 8.31 -2.64 -2.40
C ALA A 44 8.15 -2.66 -3.93
N ALA A 45 9.17 -2.23 -4.68
CA ALA A 45 9.17 -2.31 -6.14
C ALA A 45 9.09 -3.75 -6.67
N ARG A 46 9.80 -4.70 -6.04
CA ARG A 46 9.67 -6.13 -6.38
C ARG A 46 8.28 -6.67 -6.06
N LEU A 47 7.70 -6.28 -4.92
CA LEU A 47 6.35 -6.68 -4.57
C LEU A 47 5.35 -6.17 -5.61
N GLU A 48 5.50 -4.93 -6.06
CA GLU A 48 4.68 -4.36 -7.12
C GLU A 48 4.82 -5.12 -8.44
N ALA A 49 6.04 -5.43 -8.87
CA ALA A 49 6.28 -6.22 -10.07
C ALA A 49 5.66 -7.62 -9.98
N PHE A 50 5.79 -8.27 -8.82
CA PHE A 50 5.17 -9.57 -8.57
C PHE A 50 3.63 -9.51 -8.65
N LEU A 51 3.00 -8.46 -8.12
CA LEU A 51 1.55 -8.28 -8.26
C LEU A 51 1.15 -8.10 -9.73
N ARG A 52 1.92 -7.33 -10.51
CA ARG A 52 1.69 -7.18 -11.96
C ARG A 52 1.80 -8.52 -12.70
N GLU A 53 2.77 -9.38 -12.35
CA GLU A 53 2.90 -10.74 -12.90
C GLU A 53 1.69 -11.63 -12.58
N LEU A 54 1.06 -11.42 -11.41
CA LEU A 54 -0.18 -12.09 -11.03
C LEU A 54 -1.44 -11.48 -11.69
N GLY A 55 -1.28 -10.47 -12.56
CA GLY A 55 -2.38 -9.77 -13.20
C GLY A 55 -3.10 -8.77 -12.30
N ILE A 56 -2.48 -8.38 -11.18
CA ILE A 56 -3.00 -7.39 -10.24
C ILE A 56 -2.32 -6.05 -10.55
N SER A 57 -3.09 -5.09 -11.06
CA SER A 57 -2.58 -3.72 -11.21
C SER A 57 -2.35 -3.10 -9.83
N PRO A 58 -1.26 -2.38 -9.58
CA PRO A 58 -1.09 -1.55 -8.39
C PRO A 58 -1.79 -0.19 -8.51
N ASP A 59 -2.26 0.16 -9.71
CA ASP A 59 -2.87 1.45 -10.00
C ASP A 59 -4.33 1.45 -9.53
N ALA A 60 -4.68 2.34 -8.60
CA ALA A 60 -6.02 2.42 -8.02
C ALA A 60 -7.12 2.62 -9.10
N THR A 61 -6.79 3.34 -10.18
CA THR A 61 -7.70 3.60 -11.30
C THR A 61 -8.12 2.34 -12.05
N ASP A 62 -7.23 1.34 -12.14
CA ASP A 62 -7.52 0.06 -12.78
C ASP A 62 -8.53 -0.77 -11.97
N HIS A 63 -8.69 -0.44 -10.68
CA HIS A 63 -9.71 -1.00 -9.79
C HIS A 63 -10.98 -0.14 -9.70
N GLY A 64 -11.12 0.87 -10.58
CA GLY A 64 -12.28 1.75 -10.61
C GLY A 64 -12.28 2.85 -9.54
N ILE A 65 -11.14 3.08 -8.87
CA ILE A 65 -10.97 4.17 -7.91
C ILE A 65 -10.44 5.39 -8.67
N ALA A 66 -11.27 6.43 -8.80
CA ALA A 66 -10.81 7.66 -9.41
C ALA A 66 -9.77 8.35 -8.51
N ALA A 67 -8.76 8.98 -9.11
CA ALA A 67 -7.71 9.70 -8.37
C ALA A 67 -8.27 10.74 -7.39
N ARG A 68 -9.37 11.42 -7.76
CA ARG A 68 -10.07 12.38 -6.88
C ARG A 68 -10.63 11.76 -5.59
N ASP A 69 -10.96 10.48 -5.62
CA ASP A 69 -11.61 9.77 -4.52
C ASP A 69 -10.58 9.14 -3.57
N TRP A 70 -9.31 9.05 -3.98
CA TRP A 70 -8.25 8.40 -3.22
C TRP A 70 -8.01 9.04 -1.86
N ALA A 71 -7.90 10.38 -1.80
CA ALA A 71 -7.65 11.08 -0.54
C ALA A 71 -8.73 10.76 0.50
N ARG A 72 -10.00 10.74 0.07
CA ARG A 72 -11.12 10.35 0.92
C ARG A 72 -11.01 8.89 1.37
N LEU A 73 -10.61 7.97 0.49
CA LEU A 73 -10.44 6.57 0.86
C LEU A 73 -9.31 6.36 1.87
N VAL A 74 -8.20 7.08 1.75
CA VAL A 74 -7.12 7.09 2.74
C VAL A 74 -7.64 7.63 4.08
N ASP A 75 -8.42 8.71 4.06
CA ASP A 75 -9.01 9.30 5.27
C ASP A 75 -9.97 8.33 5.96
N ASP A 76 -10.88 7.72 5.20
CA ASP A 76 -11.83 6.74 5.70
C ASP A 76 -11.08 5.51 6.27
N ALA A 77 -10.02 5.06 5.62
CA ALA A 77 -9.20 3.93 6.08
C ALA A 77 -8.46 4.25 7.39
N LEU A 78 -7.91 5.46 7.52
CA LEU A 78 -7.21 5.94 8.72
C LEU A 78 -8.17 6.20 9.90
N ALA A 79 -9.42 6.57 9.63
CA ALA A 79 -10.43 6.76 10.67
C ALA A 79 -10.88 5.43 11.33
N GLY A 80 -10.80 4.32 10.59
CA GLY A 80 -11.16 2.99 11.08
C GLY A 80 -10.23 2.44 12.16
N ASP A 81 -10.64 1.38 12.86
CA ASP A 81 -9.92 0.82 14.01
C ASP A 81 -8.47 0.40 13.69
N ARG A 82 -8.24 -0.14 12.49
CA ARG A 82 -6.90 -0.47 12.01
C ARG A 82 -6.10 0.77 11.63
N GLY A 83 -6.75 1.75 11.03
CA GLY A 83 -6.15 3.02 10.64
C GLY A 83 -5.63 3.83 11.82
N ARG A 84 -6.36 3.83 12.93
CA ARG A 84 -5.92 4.51 14.17
C ARG A 84 -4.68 3.88 14.81
N ASN A 85 -4.36 2.64 14.45
CA ASN A 85 -3.15 1.93 14.88
C ASN A 85 -2.09 1.87 13.76
N PHE A 86 -2.28 2.60 12.66
CA PHE A 86 -1.31 2.66 11.57
C PHE A 86 -0.08 3.46 12.01
N ILE A 87 1.11 2.88 11.82
CA ILE A 87 2.38 3.49 12.25
C ILE A 87 2.92 4.53 11.27
N GLY A 88 2.42 4.53 10.03
CA GLY A 88 2.85 5.47 9.00
C GLY A 88 2.09 6.79 9.07
N ARG A 89 2.47 7.72 8.19
CA ARG A 89 1.83 9.04 8.08
C ARG A 89 0.85 9.09 6.92
N ARG A 90 -0.27 9.79 7.12
CA ARG A 90 -1.27 10.07 6.08
C ARG A 90 -0.63 10.67 4.83
N GLU A 91 0.28 11.62 5.01
CA GLU A 91 0.95 12.33 3.91
C GLU A 91 1.79 11.38 3.07
N ALA A 92 2.41 10.36 3.69
CA ALA A 92 3.19 9.36 2.97
C ALA A 92 2.27 8.48 2.10
N LEU A 93 1.10 8.07 2.61
CA LEU A 93 0.10 7.33 1.83
C LEU A 93 -0.44 8.15 0.65
N LEU A 94 -0.58 9.46 0.81
CA LEU A 94 -1.03 10.35 -0.27
C LEU A 94 0.07 10.61 -1.30
N ALA A 95 1.32 10.74 -0.85
CA ALA A 95 2.46 10.97 -1.74
C ALA A 95 2.69 9.79 -2.70
N GLU A 96 2.46 8.56 -2.23
CA GLU A 96 2.59 7.36 -3.06
C GLU A 96 1.53 7.25 -4.17
N MET A 97 0.45 8.03 -4.13
CA MET A 97 -0.52 8.11 -5.24
C MET A 97 -0.03 9.04 -6.37
N ALA A 98 0.87 9.97 -6.06
CA ALA A 98 1.36 10.96 -7.03
C ALA A 98 2.63 10.51 -7.77
N ALA A 99 3.20 9.37 -7.37
CA ALA A 99 4.41 8.76 -7.94
C ALA A 99 4.05 7.72 -8.99
#